data_AF-A0A2E0QSB6-F1
#
_entry.id   AF-A0A2E0QSB6-F1
#
_cell.length_a   1.000
_cell.length_b   1.000
_cell.length_c   1.000
_cell.angle_alpha   90.00
_cell.angle_beta   90.00
_cell.angle_gamma   90.00
#
_symmetry.space_group_name_H-M   'P 1'
#
loop_
_entity.id
_entity.type
_entity.pdbx_description
1 polymer ?
#
loop_
_entity_poly.entity_id
_entity_poly.type
_entity_poly.pdbx_seq_one_letter_code
_entity_poly.pdbx_strand_id
1 'polypeptide(L)'
;MDPRDWIYLGSVFIALIAFGTGLVREVISAMSDQRNAQRKEIHEKLNKFYAPLLLQIEVLKQLNSSFKGGEDYRILEELLKGKYPEGNQKSILDQIIAIEVDVEKLILEGAGLVDKDLFSSMPEDLNGDKLLRRSCGDENYESVYQVLQDFLVHIRILRMAANKEICGDLEGFRKYVFPRILDEVLESKVLELKENLAELNRPMGEKIAERLTGS
;
A
#
# COMPACT_ATOMS: atom_id res chain seq x y z
N MET A 1 -16.60 52.36 45.42
CA MET A 1 -16.76 51.06 44.75
C MET A 1 -17.69 50.25 45.63
N ASP A 2 -18.91 49.99 45.16
CA ASP A 2 -19.97 49.42 46.00
C ASP A 2 -19.74 47.89 46.08
N PRO A 3 -20.01 47.21 47.21
CA PRO A 3 -19.81 45.75 47.33
C PRO A 3 -20.54 44.93 46.26
N ARG A 4 -21.59 45.50 45.66
CA ARG A 4 -22.34 44.92 44.55
C ARG A 4 -21.54 44.87 43.25
N ASP A 5 -20.59 45.78 43.03
CA ASP A 5 -19.76 45.83 41.82
C ASP A 5 -18.80 44.62 41.73
N TRP A 6 -18.34 44.11 42.87
CA TRP A 6 -17.50 42.91 42.95
C TRP A 6 -18.24 41.62 42.55
N ILE A 7 -19.54 41.54 42.81
CA ILE A 7 -20.38 40.39 42.44
C ILE A 7 -20.57 40.35 40.91
N TYR A 8 -20.82 41.51 40.29
CA TYR A 8 -20.95 41.60 38.83
C TYR A 8 -19.63 41.28 38.11
N LEU A 9 -18.50 41.84 38.55
CA LEU A 9 -17.19 41.49 37.99
C LEU A 9 -16.89 39.99 38.11
N GLY A 10 -17.15 39.38 39.26
CA GLY A 10 -16.94 37.94 39.47
C GLY A 10 -17.77 37.06 38.52
N SER A 11 -19.05 37.42 38.30
CA SER A 11 -19.94 36.67 37.39
C SER A 11 -19.51 36.73 35.93
N VAL A 12 -18.98 37.88 35.47
CA VAL A 12 -18.47 38.06 34.09
C VAL A 12 -17.19 37.27 33.88
N PHE A 13 -16.27 37.24 34.86
CA PHE A 13 -15.06 36.42 34.80
C PHE A 13 -15.36 34.92 34.76
N ILE A 14 -16.31 34.44 35.56
CA ILE A 14 -16.73 33.02 35.54
C ILE A 14 -17.33 32.67 34.18
N ALA A 15 -18.17 33.53 33.60
CA ALA A 15 -18.75 33.32 32.28
C ALA A 15 -17.68 33.29 31.16
N LEU A 16 -16.67 34.16 31.22
CA LEU A 16 -15.53 34.15 30.29
C LEU A 16 -14.69 32.88 30.40
N ILE A 17 -14.42 32.38 31.61
CA ILE A 17 -13.71 31.12 31.83
C ILE A 17 -14.53 29.94 31.31
N ALA A 18 -15.83 29.91 31.57
CA ALA A 18 -16.73 28.85 31.07
C ALA A 18 -16.83 28.85 29.53
N PHE A 19 -16.92 30.02 28.91
CA PHE A 19 -16.92 30.15 27.45
C PHE A 19 -15.58 29.74 26.83
N GLY A 20 -14.47 30.17 27.43
CA GLY A 20 -13.13 29.78 27.00
C GLY A 20 -12.88 28.27 27.09
N THR A 21 -13.32 27.63 28.17
CA THR A 21 -13.20 26.17 28.34
C THR A 21 -14.10 25.37 27.38
N GLY A 22 -15.28 25.90 27.01
CA GLY A 22 -16.16 25.31 26.01
C GLY A 22 -15.53 25.24 24.61
N LEU A 23 -14.99 26.35 24.11
CA LEU A 23 -14.33 26.41 22.80
C LEU A 23 -13.10 25.49 22.73
N VAL A 24 -12.30 25.44 23.81
CA VAL A 24 -11.13 24.55 23.88
C VAL A 24 -11.54 23.08 23.81
N ARG A 25 -12.64 22.69 24.47
CA ARG A 25 -13.12 21.30 24.48
C ARG A 25 -13.61 20.85 23.10
N GLU A 26 -14.31 21.72 22.37
CA GLU A 26 -14.82 21.41 21.03
C GLU A 26 -13.68 21.22 20.02
N VAL A 27 -12.67 22.10 20.05
CA VAL A 27 -11.47 21.97 19.21
C VAL A 27 -10.69 20.69 19.53
N ILE A 28 -10.50 20.37 20.83
CA ILE A 28 -9.81 19.13 21.24
C ILE A 28 -10.60 17.89 20.79
N SER A 29 -11.93 17.90 20.89
CA SER A 29 -12.79 16.80 20.42
C SER A 29 -12.64 16.59 18.92
N ALA A 30 -12.75 17.66 18.12
CA ALA A 30 -12.61 17.59 16.68
C ALA A 30 -11.22 17.07 16.24
N MET A 31 -10.16 17.52 16.91
CA MET A 31 -8.80 17.00 16.67
C MET A 31 -8.65 15.53 17.08
N SER A 32 -9.30 15.11 18.18
CA SER A 32 -9.30 13.72 18.62
C SER A 32 -10.02 12.82 17.60
N ASP A 33 -11.17 13.25 17.09
CA ASP A 33 -11.96 12.52 16.10
C ASP A 33 -11.20 12.36 14.79
N GLN A 34 -10.53 13.42 14.32
CA GLN A 34 -9.67 13.33 13.13
C GLN A 34 -8.51 12.33 13.33
N ARG A 35 -7.83 12.37 14.49
CA ARG A 35 -6.76 11.41 14.79
C ARG A 35 -7.28 9.98 14.91
N ASN A 36 -8.47 9.78 15.48
CA ASN A 36 -9.12 8.48 15.56
C ASN A 36 -9.44 7.94 14.17
N ALA A 37 -9.97 8.79 13.28
CA ALA A 37 -10.24 8.44 11.89
C ALA A 37 -8.97 8.06 11.14
N GLN A 38 -7.90 8.85 11.25
CA GLN A 38 -6.60 8.56 10.63
C GLN A 38 -5.99 7.25 11.15
N ARG A 39 -6.06 6.99 12.45
CA ARG A 39 -5.59 5.71 13.03
C ARG A 39 -6.37 4.53 12.48
N LYS A 40 -7.69 4.66 12.40
CA LYS A 40 -8.56 3.63 11.83
C LYS A 40 -8.20 3.37 10.37
N GLU A 41 -8.02 4.43 9.58
CA GLU A 41 -7.61 4.31 8.17
C GLU A 41 -6.28 3.57 8.06
N ILE A 42 -5.23 3.98 8.78
CA ILE A 42 -3.91 3.33 8.74
C ILE A 42 -4.01 1.86 9.16
N HIS A 43 -4.77 1.54 10.22
CA HIS A 43 -5.00 0.16 10.63
C HIS A 43 -5.71 -0.65 9.53
N GLU A 44 -6.68 -0.06 8.83
CA GLU A 44 -7.33 -0.70 7.70
C GLU A 44 -6.34 -0.94 6.55
N LYS A 45 -5.49 0.04 6.19
CA LYS A 45 -4.45 -0.13 5.16
C LYS A 45 -3.51 -1.28 5.53
N LEU A 46 -2.97 -1.28 6.75
CA LEU A 46 -2.03 -2.30 7.22
C LEU A 46 -2.66 -3.69 7.26
N ASN A 47 -3.85 -3.83 7.85
CA ASN A 47 -4.43 -5.15 8.12
C ASN A 47 -5.19 -5.72 6.93
N LYS A 48 -5.90 -4.88 6.15
CA LYS A 48 -6.75 -5.35 5.05
C LYS A 48 -5.98 -5.44 3.73
N PHE A 49 -4.87 -4.70 3.56
CA PHE A 49 -4.14 -4.66 2.30
C PHE A 49 -2.68 -5.13 2.44
N TYR A 50 -1.84 -4.40 3.18
CA TYR A 50 -0.40 -4.68 3.16
C TYR A 50 -0.03 -6.02 3.80
N ALA A 51 -0.65 -6.40 4.92
CA ALA A 51 -0.39 -7.67 5.57
C ALA A 51 -0.72 -8.89 4.68
N PRO A 52 -1.93 -9.02 4.09
CA PRO A 52 -2.23 -10.12 3.18
C PRO A 52 -1.37 -10.09 1.91
N LEU A 53 -1.03 -8.90 1.39
CA LEU A 53 -0.22 -8.77 0.18
C LEU A 53 1.20 -9.30 0.41
N LEU A 54 1.85 -8.87 1.49
CA LEU A 54 3.20 -9.34 1.85
C LEU A 54 3.24 -10.85 2.06
N LEU A 55 2.21 -11.41 2.71
CA LEU A 55 2.10 -12.85 2.91
C LEU A 55 2.03 -13.60 1.56
N GLN A 56 1.19 -13.14 0.63
CA GLN A 56 1.05 -13.78 -0.68
C GLN A 56 2.33 -13.66 -1.52
N ILE A 57 3.00 -12.51 -1.49
CA ILE A 57 4.29 -12.31 -2.16
C ILE A 57 5.35 -13.27 -1.62
N GLU A 58 5.42 -13.46 -0.30
CA GLU A 58 6.36 -14.39 0.31
C GLU A 58 6.09 -15.84 -0.14
N VAL A 59 4.82 -16.26 -0.18
CA VAL A 59 4.46 -17.59 -0.70
C VAL A 59 4.84 -17.73 -2.18
N LEU A 60 4.62 -16.70 -3.00
CA LEU A 60 5.05 -16.70 -4.41
C LEU A 60 6.56 -16.91 -4.55
N LYS A 61 7.38 -16.24 -3.73
CA LYS A 61 8.84 -16.45 -3.74
C LYS A 61 9.22 -17.87 -3.38
N GLN A 62 8.59 -18.44 -2.35
CA GLN A 62 8.86 -19.82 -1.92
C GLN A 62 8.49 -20.84 -3.00
N LEU A 63 7.38 -20.61 -3.72
CA LEU A 63 6.99 -21.46 -4.85
C LEU A 63 7.94 -21.29 -6.04
N ASN A 64 8.34 -20.06 -6.35
CA ASN A 64 9.30 -19.77 -7.41
C ASN A 64 10.67 -20.40 -7.13
N SER A 65 11.18 -20.32 -5.90
CA SER A 65 12.45 -20.96 -5.51
C SER A 65 12.38 -22.48 -5.52
N SER A 66 11.19 -23.06 -5.29
CA SER A 66 10.94 -24.50 -5.38
C SER A 66 10.88 -25.01 -6.82
N PHE A 67 10.80 -24.11 -7.82
CA PHE A 67 10.79 -24.48 -9.22
C PHE A 67 12.18 -24.97 -9.66
N LYS A 68 12.26 -26.10 -10.38
CA LYS A 68 13.56 -26.66 -10.78
C LYS A 68 14.25 -25.71 -11.78
N GLY A 69 15.34 -25.09 -11.32
CA GLY A 69 16.20 -24.23 -12.12
C GLY A 69 17.13 -23.30 -11.33
N GLY A 70 16.99 -23.24 -10.00
CA GLY A 70 17.81 -22.39 -9.13
C GLY A 70 17.23 -20.98 -8.95
N GLU A 71 17.91 -20.13 -8.18
CA GLU A 71 17.46 -18.75 -7.89
C GLU A 71 17.27 -17.88 -9.15
N ASP A 72 17.97 -18.21 -10.24
CA ASP A 72 17.90 -17.49 -11.51
C ASP A 72 16.89 -18.05 -12.51
N TYR A 73 16.07 -19.04 -12.13
CA TYR A 73 15.09 -19.63 -13.04
C TYR A 73 13.93 -18.67 -13.32
N ARG A 74 13.87 -18.19 -14.56
CA ARG A 74 12.82 -17.28 -15.02
C ARG A 74 11.72 -18.05 -15.72
N ILE A 75 10.69 -18.42 -14.94
CA ILE A 75 9.51 -19.16 -15.42
C ILE A 75 8.95 -18.54 -16.70
N LEU A 76 8.78 -17.22 -16.71
CA LEU A 76 8.27 -16.49 -17.87
C LEU A 76 9.12 -16.72 -19.13
N GLU A 77 10.45 -16.70 -19.03
CA GLU A 77 11.32 -16.90 -20.20
C GLU A 77 11.19 -18.31 -20.77
N GLU A 78 11.05 -19.34 -19.93
CA GLU A 78 10.89 -20.70 -20.42
C GLU A 78 9.51 -20.92 -21.06
N LEU A 79 8.46 -20.34 -20.48
CA LEU A 79 7.12 -20.36 -21.07
C LEU A 79 7.11 -19.66 -22.44
N LEU A 80 7.75 -18.49 -22.56
CA LEU A 80 7.86 -17.77 -23.82
C LEU A 80 8.68 -18.52 -24.89
N LYS A 81 9.63 -19.38 -24.49
CA LYS A 81 10.35 -20.32 -25.37
C LYS A 81 9.49 -21.51 -25.79
N GLY A 82 8.24 -21.60 -25.33
CA GLY A 82 7.36 -22.74 -25.57
C GLY A 82 7.71 -23.99 -24.76
N LYS A 83 8.51 -23.85 -23.71
CA LYS A 83 8.83 -24.94 -22.79
C LYS A 83 7.88 -24.88 -21.61
N TYR A 84 6.98 -25.85 -21.56
CA TYR A 84 5.96 -25.92 -20.52
C TYR A 84 6.36 -26.95 -19.46
N PRO A 85 6.21 -26.63 -18.17
CA PRO A 85 6.49 -27.59 -17.12
C PRO A 85 5.49 -28.75 -17.14
N GLU A 86 5.97 -29.93 -16.75
CA GLU A 86 5.18 -31.16 -16.64
C GLU A 86 5.26 -31.73 -15.22
N GLY A 87 4.33 -32.65 -14.90
CA GLY A 87 4.27 -33.31 -13.60
C GLY A 87 4.22 -32.34 -12.42
N ASN A 88 5.10 -32.53 -11.44
CA ASN A 88 5.13 -31.69 -10.23
C ASN A 88 5.40 -30.20 -10.54
N GLN A 89 6.19 -29.88 -11.56
CA GLN A 89 6.46 -28.48 -11.88
C GLN A 89 5.22 -27.77 -12.45
N LYS A 90 4.37 -28.50 -13.18
CA LYS A 90 3.09 -27.98 -13.62
C LYS A 90 2.21 -27.61 -12.43
N SER A 91 2.14 -28.49 -11.43
CA SER A 91 1.38 -28.23 -10.20
C SER A 91 1.88 -27.02 -9.41
N ILE A 92 3.19 -26.72 -9.46
CA ILE A 92 3.76 -25.51 -8.84
C ILE A 92 3.38 -24.27 -9.67
N LEU A 93 3.49 -24.33 -10.99
CA LEU A 93 3.06 -23.24 -11.88
C LEU A 93 1.57 -22.91 -11.68
N ASP A 94 0.71 -23.92 -11.60
CA ASP A 94 -0.72 -23.75 -11.37
C ASP A 94 -1.00 -23.04 -10.02
N GLN A 95 -0.21 -23.34 -8.98
CA GLN A 95 -0.30 -22.66 -7.68
C GLN A 95 0.20 -21.22 -7.73
N ILE A 96 1.30 -20.96 -8.44
CA ILE A 96 1.81 -19.60 -8.65
C ILE A 96 0.73 -18.75 -9.32
N ILE A 97 0.15 -19.24 -10.42
CA ILE A 97 -0.91 -18.53 -11.15
C ILE A 97 -2.13 -18.27 -10.25
N ALA A 98 -2.53 -19.26 -9.44
CA ALA A 98 -3.66 -19.09 -8.52
C ALA A 98 -3.40 -17.97 -7.49
N ILE A 99 -2.21 -17.95 -6.88
CA ILE A 99 -1.86 -16.89 -5.91
C ILE A 99 -1.74 -15.55 -6.61
N GLU A 100 -1.18 -15.49 -7.82
CA GLU A 100 -1.12 -14.25 -8.60
C GLU A 100 -2.49 -13.68 -8.93
N VAL A 101 -3.50 -14.52 -9.17
CA VAL A 101 -4.90 -14.08 -9.34
C VAL A 101 -5.44 -13.47 -8.03
N ASP A 102 -5.15 -14.09 -6.89
CA ASP A 102 -5.56 -13.57 -5.58
C ASP A 102 -4.86 -12.25 -5.24
N VAL A 103 -3.58 -12.12 -5.60
CA VAL A 103 -2.79 -10.89 -5.47
C VAL A 103 -3.33 -9.79 -6.36
N GLU A 104 -3.61 -10.09 -7.64
CA GLU A 104 -4.22 -9.12 -8.56
C GLU A 104 -5.55 -8.62 -8.00
N LYS A 105 -6.39 -9.53 -7.51
CA LYS A 105 -7.65 -9.18 -6.85
C LYS A 105 -7.42 -8.30 -5.61
N LEU A 106 -6.46 -8.65 -4.76
CA LEU A 106 -6.14 -7.87 -3.56
C LEU A 106 -5.66 -6.45 -3.90
N ILE A 107 -4.86 -6.29 -4.94
CA ILE A 107 -4.41 -4.98 -5.45
C ILE A 107 -5.59 -4.17 -6.00
N LEU A 108 -6.48 -4.81 -6.76
CA LEU A 108 -7.65 -4.15 -7.35
C LEU A 108 -8.75 -3.81 -6.33
N GLU A 109 -8.93 -4.60 -5.27
CA GLU A 109 -9.90 -4.33 -4.20
C GLU A 109 -9.32 -3.40 -3.13
N GLY A 110 -8.05 -3.60 -2.78
CA GLY A 110 -7.28 -2.75 -1.85
C GLY A 110 -6.91 -1.40 -2.44
N ALA A 111 -7.17 -1.21 -3.72
CA ALA A 111 -7.17 0.03 -4.46
C ALA A 111 -7.51 1.30 -3.66
N GLY A 112 -8.71 1.31 -3.05
CA GLY A 112 -9.20 2.45 -2.29
C GLY A 112 -8.53 2.63 -0.92
N LEU A 113 -7.74 1.65 -0.49
CA LEU A 113 -6.93 1.67 0.72
C LEU A 113 -5.49 2.12 0.44
N VAL A 114 -5.04 2.16 -0.81
CA VAL A 114 -3.78 2.83 -1.17
C VAL A 114 -4.12 4.28 -1.57
N ASP A 115 -3.18 5.21 -1.38
CA ASP A 115 -3.44 6.64 -1.49
C ASP A 115 -4.26 7.03 -2.73
N LYS A 116 -5.27 7.90 -2.55
CA LYS A 116 -6.42 8.14 -3.46
C LYS A 116 -6.09 8.46 -4.93
N ASP A 117 -4.84 8.76 -5.24
CA ASP A 117 -4.35 8.99 -6.60
C ASP A 117 -4.07 7.69 -7.38
N LEU A 118 -4.33 6.52 -6.77
CA LEU A 118 -3.96 5.18 -7.28
C LEU A 118 -4.70 4.74 -8.56
N PHE A 119 -5.92 5.23 -8.87
CA PHE A 119 -6.71 4.75 -10.03
C PHE A 119 -7.14 5.84 -10.98
N SER A 120 -6.95 7.11 -10.63
CA SER A 120 -7.30 8.26 -11.47
C SER A 120 -6.59 8.24 -12.83
N SER A 121 -5.51 7.47 -12.94
CA SER A 121 -4.68 7.29 -14.14
C SER A 121 -4.75 5.89 -14.75
N MET A 122 -5.49 4.94 -14.16
CA MET A 122 -5.67 3.63 -14.77
C MET A 122 -6.77 3.71 -15.84
N PRO A 123 -6.49 3.24 -17.07
CA PRO A 123 -7.55 3.06 -18.04
C PRO A 123 -8.64 2.15 -17.47
N GLU A 124 -9.90 2.62 -17.44
CA GLU A 124 -11.06 1.81 -17.04
C GLU A 124 -11.19 0.52 -17.86
N ASP A 125 -10.57 0.49 -19.04
CA ASP A 125 -10.35 -0.71 -19.82
C ASP A 125 -9.05 -1.42 -19.40
N LEU A 126 -9.16 -2.39 -18.48
CA LEU A 126 -8.15 -3.42 -18.18
C LEU A 126 -7.86 -4.35 -19.40
N ASN A 127 -8.35 -4.00 -20.58
CA ASN A 127 -8.08 -4.72 -21.82
C ASN A 127 -6.60 -4.51 -22.16
N GLY A 128 -5.84 -5.61 -22.22
CA GLY A 128 -4.38 -5.67 -22.02
C GLY A 128 -3.50 -4.75 -22.89
N ASP A 129 -4.04 -4.06 -23.88
CA ASP A 129 -3.31 -3.28 -24.86
C ASP A 129 -2.72 -1.96 -24.32
N LYS A 130 -3.35 -1.35 -23.32
CA LYS A 130 -2.87 -0.07 -22.74
C LYS A 130 -1.83 -0.23 -21.63
N LEU A 131 -1.90 -1.32 -20.85
CA LEU A 131 -0.95 -1.57 -19.76
C LEU A 131 0.44 -1.94 -20.28
N LEU A 132 0.53 -2.55 -21.47
CA LEU A 132 1.79 -2.93 -22.10
C LEU A 132 2.62 -1.73 -22.59
N ARG A 133 2.09 -0.50 -22.61
CA ARG A 133 2.87 0.68 -23.06
C ARG A 133 3.82 1.26 -22.01
N ARG A 134 3.67 0.90 -20.73
CA ARG A 134 4.61 1.37 -19.69
C ARG A 134 5.84 0.46 -19.67
N SER A 135 7.03 1.06 -19.67
CA SER A 135 8.28 0.32 -19.63
C SER A 135 8.53 -0.12 -18.20
N CYS A 136 8.27 -1.39 -17.89
CA CYS A 136 8.71 -1.99 -16.64
C CYS A 136 10.25 -2.12 -16.65
N GLY A 137 10.93 -1.84 -15.54
CA GLY A 137 12.40 -1.98 -15.43
C GLY A 137 13.22 -0.70 -15.25
N ASP A 138 12.60 0.42 -14.90
CA ASP A 138 13.33 1.53 -14.28
C ASP A 138 13.59 1.18 -12.81
N GLU A 139 14.82 1.33 -12.30
CA GLU A 139 15.13 1.12 -10.87
C GLU A 139 14.69 2.31 -10.02
N ASN A 140 14.32 3.44 -10.64
CA ASN A 140 13.91 4.65 -9.96
C ASN A 140 12.38 4.74 -9.83
N TYR A 141 11.80 3.90 -8.97
CA TYR A 141 10.37 3.97 -8.68
C TYR A 141 10.08 5.13 -7.72
N GLU A 142 9.25 6.06 -8.16
CA GLU A 142 8.86 7.21 -7.34
C GLU A 142 7.76 6.85 -6.32
N SER A 143 7.12 5.69 -6.47
CA SER A 143 6.02 5.26 -5.60
C SER A 143 5.78 3.75 -5.62
N VAL A 144 5.26 3.23 -4.50
CA VAL A 144 4.72 1.86 -4.35
C VAL A 144 3.77 1.50 -5.48
N TYR A 145 3.01 2.48 -5.95
CA TYR A 145 2.06 2.33 -7.04
C TYR A 145 2.71 1.83 -8.33
N GLN A 146 3.79 2.49 -8.77
CA GLN A 146 4.46 2.13 -10.02
C GLN A 146 4.96 0.68 -9.97
N VAL A 147 5.48 0.26 -8.82
CA VAL A 147 5.95 -1.12 -8.62
C VAL A 147 4.80 -2.12 -8.66
N LEU A 148 3.65 -1.79 -8.05
CA LEU A 148 2.46 -2.63 -8.09
C LEU A 148 1.88 -2.74 -9.50
N GLN A 149 1.92 -1.69 -10.30
CA GLN A 149 1.50 -1.75 -11.71
C GLN A 149 2.38 -2.68 -12.52
N ASP A 150 3.70 -2.55 -12.38
CA ASP A 150 4.66 -3.41 -13.07
C ASP A 150 4.48 -4.87 -12.65
N PHE A 151 4.18 -5.10 -11.37
CA PHE A 151 3.85 -6.42 -10.85
C PHE A 151 2.55 -6.99 -11.45
N LEU A 152 1.49 -6.18 -11.58
CA LEU A 152 0.25 -6.59 -12.24
C LEU A 152 0.48 -6.94 -13.71
N VAL A 153 1.32 -6.17 -14.41
CA VAL A 153 1.68 -6.46 -15.80
C VAL A 153 2.45 -7.78 -15.90
N HIS A 154 3.41 -8.01 -14.98
CA HIS A 154 4.13 -9.28 -14.89
C HIS A 154 3.17 -10.48 -14.72
N ILE A 155 2.26 -10.41 -13.75
CA ILE A 155 1.24 -11.44 -13.47
C ILE A 155 0.44 -11.78 -14.74
N ARG A 156 -0.02 -10.76 -15.46
CA ARG A 156 -0.83 -10.95 -16.67
C ARG A 156 -0.04 -11.64 -17.78
N ILE A 157 1.19 -11.19 -18.02
CA ILE A 157 2.04 -11.77 -19.05
C ILE A 157 2.40 -13.22 -18.70
N LEU A 158 2.70 -13.50 -17.43
CA LEU A 158 2.97 -14.87 -16.99
C LEU A 158 1.77 -15.79 -17.23
N ARG A 159 0.55 -15.32 -16.90
CA ARG A 159 -0.69 -16.07 -17.14
C ARG A 159 -0.96 -16.32 -18.62
N MET A 160 -0.81 -15.30 -19.46
CA MET A 160 -0.96 -15.44 -20.91
C MET A 160 0.06 -16.43 -21.48
N ALA A 161 1.32 -16.37 -21.02
CA ALA A 161 2.36 -17.30 -21.43
C ALA A 161 2.05 -18.73 -20.97
N ALA A 162 1.58 -18.91 -19.73
CA ALA A 162 1.18 -20.21 -19.20
C ALA A 162 0.00 -20.83 -19.96
N ASN A 163 -0.95 -19.99 -20.41
CA ASN A 163 -2.09 -20.37 -21.24
C ASN A 163 -1.73 -20.59 -22.71
N LYS A 164 -0.47 -20.39 -23.12
CA LYS A 164 0.00 -20.48 -24.51
C LYS A 164 -0.61 -19.42 -25.44
N GLU A 165 -1.11 -18.32 -24.89
CA GLU A 165 -1.69 -17.21 -25.65
C GLU A 165 -0.59 -16.33 -26.27
N ILE A 166 0.60 -16.31 -25.65
CA ILE A 166 1.78 -15.60 -26.14
C ILE A 166 3.00 -16.52 -26.14
N CYS A 167 3.84 -16.40 -27.17
CA CYS A 167 5.13 -17.10 -27.27
C CYS A 167 6.07 -16.37 -28.25
N GLY A 168 7.39 -16.59 -28.13
CA GLY A 168 8.37 -16.28 -29.18
C GLY A 168 9.09 -14.93 -29.11
N ASP A 169 8.57 -13.92 -28.40
CA ASP A 169 9.20 -12.59 -28.29
C ASP A 169 9.87 -12.36 -26.91
N LEU A 170 10.96 -13.09 -26.63
CA LEU A 170 11.68 -12.96 -25.36
C LEU A 170 12.15 -11.53 -25.09
N GLU A 171 12.72 -10.86 -26.10
CA GLU A 171 13.29 -9.51 -25.95
C GLU A 171 12.21 -8.46 -25.68
N GLY A 172 11.05 -8.55 -26.35
CA GLY A 172 9.92 -7.68 -26.09
C GLY A 172 9.37 -7.80 -24.67
N PHE A 173 9.46 -9.00 -24.08
CA PHE A 173 8.96 -9.27 -22.73
C PHE A 173 9.98 -9.13 -21.59
N ARG A 174 11.29 -9.01 -21.88
CA ARG A 174 12.36 -8.88 -20.86
C ARG A 174 12.16 -7.71 -19.89
N LYS A 175 11.44 -6.67 -20.31
CA LYS A 175 11.15 -5.51 -19.47
C LYS A 175 10.09 -5.82 -18.40
N TYR A 176 9.18 -6.76 -18.64
CA TYR A 176 8.10 -7.13 -17.71
C TYR A 176 8.48 -8.27 -16.76
N VAL A 177 9.74 -8.29 -16.32
CA VAL A 177 10.21 -9.24 -15.32
C VAL A 177 9.68 -8.83 -13.96
N PHE A 178 9.57 -9.81 -13.04
CA PHE A 178 9.16 -9.57 -11.67
C PHE A 178 9.94 -8.38 -11.07
N PRO A 179 9.26 -7.34 -10.55
CA PRO A 179 9.93 -6.15 -10.05
C PRO A 179 10.75 -6.48 -8.79
N ARG A 180 12.07 -6.42 -8.90
CA ARG A 180 13.01 -6.82 -7.85
C ARG A 180 12.89 -6.00 -6.56
N ILE A 181 12.51 -4.73 -6.68
CA ILE A 181 12.39 -3.82 -5.54
C ILE A 181 11.01 -3.86 -4.86
N LEU A 182 10.10 -4.74 -5.31
CA LEU A 182 8.74 -4.84 -4.78
C LEU A 182 8.72 -4.99 -3.27
N ASP A 183 9.60 -5.82 -2.73
CA ASP A 183 9.70 -6.05 -1.29
C ASP A 183 10.14 -4.80 -0.55
N GLU A 184 11.27 -4.22 -0.96
CA GLU A 184 11.85 -3.04 -0.33
C GLU A 184 10.85 -1.88 -0.29
N VAL A 185 10.13 -1.67 -1.38
CA VAL A 185 9.15 -0.60 -1.51
C VAL A 185 7.91 -0.86 -0.65
N LEU A 186 7.41 -2.10 -0.60
CA LEU A 186 6.28 -2.46 0.26
C LEU A 186 6.65 -2.38 1.74
N GLU A 187 7.82 -2.88 2.13
CA GLU A 187 8.31 -2.83 3.51
C GLU A 187 8.54 -1.40 3.97
N SER A 188 9.14 -0.56 3.12
CA SER A 188 9.31 0.87 3.37
C SER A 188 7.96 1.56 3.62
N LYS A 189 6.94 1.28 2.81
CA LYS A 189 5.60 1.84 3.02
C LYS A 189 4.92 1.33 4.29
N VAL A 190 5.10 0.05 4.63
CA VAL A 190 4.61 -0.51 5.89
C VAL A 190 5.29 0.15 7.08
N LEU A 191 6.59 0.45 6.99
CA LEU A 191 7.34 1.17 8.01
C LEU A 191 6.81 2.61 8.16
N GLU A 192 6.66 3.35 7.06
CA GLU A 192 6.08 4.70 7.04
C GLU A 192 4.70 4.72 7.72
N LEU A 193 3.82 3.77 7.40
CA LEU A 193 2.49 3.66 8.02
C LEU A 193 2.57 3.36 9.52
N LYS A 194 3.50 2.51 9.96
CA LYS A 194 3.71 2.22 11.38
C LYS A 194 4.26 3.42 12.14
N GLU A 195 5.16 4.20 11.55
CA GLU A 195 5.70 5.44 12.11
C GLU A 195 4.58 6.49 12.25
N ASN A 196 3.79 6.69 11.20
CA ASN A 196 2.62 7.57 11.24
C ASN A 196 1.63 7.16 12.34
N LEU A 197 1.42 5.86 12.54
CA LEU A 197 0.57 5.33 13.59
C LEU A 197 1.16 5.59 15.00
N ALA A 198 2.47 5.42 15.15
CA ALA A 198 3.16 5.73 16.40
C ALA A 198 3.01 7.22 16.76
N GLU A 199 3.18 8.11 15.79
CA GLU A 199 2.95 9.55 15.99
C GLU A 199 1.51 9.88 16.40
N LEU A 200 0.53 9.23 15.76
CA LEU A 200 -0.88 9.42 16.07
C LEU A 200 -1.26 8.86 17.45
N ASN A 201 -0.44 8.02 18.06
CA ASN A 201 -0.63 7.54 19.43
C ASN A 201 0.05 8.40 20.49
N ARG A 202 0.97 9.32 20.13
CA ARG A 202 1.63 10.20 21.12
C ARG A 202 0.64 11.18 21.74
N PRO A 203 0.62 11.36 23.07
CA PRO A 203 -0.31 12.26 23.74
C PRO A 203 -0.11 13.72 23.27
N MET A 204 -1.21 14.46 23.10
CA MET A 204 -1.19 15.82 22.53
C MET A 204 -0.34 16.79 23.37
N GLY A 205 -0.28 16.59 24.69
CA GLY A 205 0.55 17.39 25.60
C GLY A 205 2.06 17.26 25.36
N GLU A 206 2.53 16.13 24.84
CA GLU A 206 3.94 15.89 24.53
C GLU A 206 4.36 16.63 23.25
N LYS A 207 3.51 16.62 22.21
CA LYS A 207 3.71 17.43 20.98
C LYS A 207 3.66 18.94 21.25
N ILE A 208 2.81 19.38 22.19
CA ILE A 208 2.75 20.80 22.59
C ILE A 208 3.98 21.16 23.42
N ALA A 209 4.41 20.30 24.35
CA ALA A 209 5.63 20.51 25.11
C ALA A 209 6.86 20.58 24.17
N GLU A 210 7.05 19.64 23.24
CA GLU A 210 8.14 19.68 22.25
C GLU A 210 8.13 20.97 21.40
N ARG A 211 6.95 21.45 20.97
CA ARG A 211 6.82 22.72 20.23
C ARG A 211 7.11 23.96 21.08
N LEU A 212 6.91 23.87 22.40
CA LEU A 212 7.20 24.95 23.33
C LEU A 212 8.65 24.90 23.85
N THR A 213 9.32 23.73 23.78
CA THR A 213 10.69 23.52 24.29
C THR A 213 11.76 23.45 23.20
N GLY A 214 11.41 23.35 21.91
CA GLY A 214 12.37 23.43 20.78
C GLY A 214 12.31 24.80 20.09
N SER A 215 13.05 25.81 20.53
CA SER A 215 14.43 26.16 20.12
C SER A 215 15.46 25.04 19.92
#